data_AF-A0A0D2QS39-F1
#
_entry.id   AF-A0A0D2QS39-F1
#
_cell.length_a   1.000
_cell.length_b   1.000
_cell.length_c   1.000
_cell.angle_alpha   90.00
_cell.angle_beta   90.00
_cell.angle_gamma   90.00
#
_symmetry.space_group_name_H-M   'P 1'
#
loop_
_entity.id
_entity.type
_entity.pdbx_description
1 polymer ?
#
loop_
_entity_poly.entity_id
_entity_poly.type
_entity_poly.pdbx_seq_one_letter_code
_entity_poly.pdbx_strand_id
1 'polypeptide(L)'
;MANKNRSSPSSATPKLMEVSGFSLMNEDLLRNILSRLPAISFASAATVSKTWNAACCHILSRPKLSSAISLKPLPLVALQEVFDKVMSEPIRPHFAIASVGPGFEIKDVLQFMVEKVRSRTPIIVSSVKGILGRDALSHEFREVKWIDGNIDEVPVNTGIVLTVGFVPGLKVDVIPLLRQRKAPQGSMIDKFVQDIKSYTSSMSGCTSPQAIIMIGDGSVDQKPILEKLDYAMSMETIIVGDERGQFVYRSSDVSRNVGTNKKHSPDAVALVFARDRNKARGIGNIEFHFALSKGVSAIGPRLKAASVRVQDSYTVTWLTARREGQQEILDGQQMLEDIDNEMENNMDCVDLYIGVTRRRNCSVGSDKPKMMTTLALHGVEG
;
A
#
# COMPACT_ATOMS: atom_id res chain seq x y z
N MET A 1 -23.72 -58.41 -72.94
CA MET A 1 -24.31 -57.15 -72.41
C MET A 1 -24.40 -57.30 -70.90
N ALA A 2 -23.43 -56.76 -70.14
CA ALA A 2 -23.45 -55.43 -69.49
C ALA A 2 -24.67 -55.27 -68.55
N ASN A 3 -24.58 -54.92 -67.26
CA ASN A 3 -23.55 -54.16 -66.55
C ASN A 3 -23.53 -54.56 -65.06
N LYS A 4 -22.32 -54.71 -64.49
CA LYS A 4 -22.06 -54.86 -63.04
C LYS A 4 -22.10 -53.48 -62.39
N ASN A 5 -23.02 -53.24 -61.46
CA ASN A 5 -22.86 -52.15 -60.48
C ASN A 5 -22.15 -52.70 -59.24
N ARG A 6 -20.82 -52.52 -59.21
CA ARG A 6 -20.00 -52.66 -58.00
C ARG A 6 -20.29 -51.46 -57.11
N SER A 7 -20.88 -51.70 -55.94
CA SER A 7 -20.88 -50.76 -54.82
C SER A 7 -19.45 -50.65 -54.27
N SER A 8 -18.85 -49.48 -54.41
CA SER A 8 -17.56 -49.11 -53.85
C SER A 8 -17.60 -49.20 -52.32
N PRO A 9 -16.62 -49.83 -51.64
CA PRO A 9 -16.50 -49.68 -50.20
C PRO A 9 -16.04 -48.24 -49.94
N SER A 10 -16.85 -47.48 -49.19
CA SER A 10 -16.44 -46.19 -48.65
C SER A 10 -15.16 -46.40 -47.84
N SER A 11 -14.06 -45.83 -48.31
CA SER A 11 -12.85 -45.69 -47.53
C SER A 11 -13.19 -44.85 -46.31
N ALA A 12 -13.44 -45.50 -45.18
CA ALA A 12 -13.37 -44.85 -43.89
C ALA A 12 -11.90 -44.50 -43.67
N THR A 13 -11.48 -43.34 -44.17
CA THR A 13 -10.31 -42.64 -43.64
C THR A 13 -10.52 -42.55 -42.14
N PRO A 14 -9.58 -43.03 -41.31
CA PRO A 14 -9.65 -42.72 -39.90
C PRO A 14 -9.60 -41.19 -39.85
N LYS A 15 -10.67 -40.56 -39.34
CA LYS A 15 -10.53 -39.22 -38.79
C LYS A 15 -9.40 -39.37 -37.78
N LEU A 16 -8.21 -38.89 -38.13
CA LEU A 16 -7.24 -38.48 -37.14
C LEU A 16 -8.04 -37.53 -36.27
N MET A 17 -8.47 -38.00 -35.10
CA MET A 17 -8.76 -37.10 -34.01
C MET A 17 -7.51 -36.25 -33.94
N GLU A 18 -7.62 -34.95 -34.22
CA GLU A 18 -6.64 -33.99 -33.76
C GLU A 18 -6.61 -34.16 -32.25
N VAL A 19 -5.75 -35.07 -31.78
CA VAL A 19 -5.30 -35.11 -30.43
C VAL A 19 -4.60 -33.77 -30.28
N SER A 20 -5.30 -32.80 -29.70
CA SER A 20 -4.79 -31.44 -29.53
C SER A 20 -3.35 -31.54 -29.04
N GLY A 21 -2.39 -30.92 -29.72
CA GLY A 21 -0.96 -31.11 -29.44
C GLY A 21 -0.58 -30.86 -27.98
N PHE A 22 -1.42 -30.13 -27.24
CA PHE A 22 -1.29 -29.88 -25.80
C PHE A 22 -1.71 -31.04 -24.89
N SER A 23 -2.51 -32.00 -25.37
CA SER A 23 -2.92 -33.18 -24.59
C SER A 23 -1.83 -34.24 -24.44
N LEU A 24 -0.81 -34.19 -25.30
CA LEU A 24 0.40 -35.03 -25.25
C LEU A 24 1.60 -34.28 -24.64
N MET A 25 1.42 -33.01 -24.24
CA MET A 25 2.49 -32.18 -23.72
C MET A 25 2.82 -32.56 -22.27
N ASN A 26 4.12 -32.73 -21.98
CA ASN A 26 4.60 -32.89 -20.62
C ASN A 26 4.22 -31.66 -19.78
N GLU A 27 3.74 -31.88 -18.55
CA GLU A 27 3.41 -30.86 -17.55
C GLU A 27 4.54 -29.82 -17.36
N ASP A 28 5.80 -30.25 -17.38
CA ASP A 28 6.94 -29.34 -17.22
C ASP A 28 7.09 -28.38 -18.41
N LEU A 29 6.86 -28.88 -19.63
CA LEU A 29 6.88 -28.05 -20.82
C LEU A 29 5.72 -27.05 -20.81
N LEU A 30 4.52 -27.50 -20.39
CA LEU A 30 3.35 -26.65 -20.24
C LEU A 30 3.62 -25.53 -19.24
N ARG A 31 4.17 -25.85 -18.08
CA ARG A 31 4.54 -24.86 -17.06
C ARG A 31 5.56 -23.86 -17.57
N ASN A 32 6.59 -24.31 -18.29
CA ASN A 32 7.60 -23.42 -18.86
C ASN A 32 6.98 -22.42 -19.84
N ILE A 33 6.11 -22.88 -20.76
CA ILE A 33 5.40 -21.98 -21.69
C ILE A 33 4.51 -21.00 -20.93
N LEU A 34 3.69 -21.49 -20.00
CA LEU A 34 2.78 -20.65 -19.22
C LEU A 34 3.53 -19.62 -18.35
N SER A 35 4.72 -19.96 -17.84
CA SER A 35 5.52 -19.08 -16.99
C SER A 35 6.06 -17.84 -17.72
N ARG A 36 6.03 -17.82 -19.05
CA ARG A 36 6.51 -16.72 -19.90
C ARG A 36 5.39 -15.85 -20.44
N LEU A 37 4.14 -16.16 -20.12
CA LEU A 37 2.99 -15.40 -20.60
C LEU A 37 2.85 -14.09 -19.82
N PRO A 38 2.52 -12.97 -20.49
CA PRO A 38 2.05 -11.77 -19.82
C PRO A 38 0.81 -12.05 -18.98
N ALA A 39 0.56 -11.23 -17.95
CA ALA A 39 -0.49 -11.44 -16.97
C ALA A 39 -1.89 -11.70 -17.58
N ILE A 40 -2.24 -10.97 -18.64
CA ILE A 40 -3.55 -11.09 -19.33
C ILE A 40 -3.65 -12.46 -20.02
N SER A 41 -2.68 -12.82 -20.85
CA SER A 41 -2.66 -14.11 -21.54
C SER A 41 -2.57 -15.28 -20.54
N PHE A 42 -1.84 -15.10 -19.45
CA PHE A 42 -1.75 -16.07 -18.36
C PHE A 42 -3.10 -16.28 -17.65
N ALA A 43 -3.87 -15.20 -17.44
CA ALA A 43 -5.21 -15.29 -16.88
C ALA A 43 -6.17 -16.06 -17.80
N SER A 44 -6.11 -15.81 -19.10
CA SER A 44 -6.90 -16.57 -20.09
C SER A 44 -6.50 -18.04 -20.12
N ALA A 45 -5.20 -18.34 -20.13
CA ALA A 45 -4.66 -19.70 -20.09
C ALA A 45 -5.19 -20.50 -18.88
N ALA A 46 -5.30 -19.85 -17.72
CA ALA A 46 -5.82 -20.48 -16.51
C ALA A 46 -7.30 -20.92 -16.58
N THR A 47 -8.04 -20.49 -17.60
CA THR A 47 -9.47 -20.82 -17.79
C THR A 47 -9.71 -21.87 -18.87
N VAL A 48 -8.66 -22.33 -19.56
CA VAL A 48 -8.76 -23.27 -20.69
C VAL A 48 -9.20 -24.67 -20.24
N SER A 49 -8.56 -25.22 -19.20
CA SER A 49 -8.85 -26.56 -18.70
C SER A 49 -8.42 -26.71 -17.24
N LYS A 50 -8.85 -27.81 -16.57
CA LYS A 50 -8.41 -28.13 -15.20
C LYS A 50 -6.89 -28.29 -15.11
N THR A 51 -6.28 -28.92 -16.12
CA THR A 51 -4.82 -29.15 -16.20
C THR A 51 -4.07 -27.82 -16.31
N TRP A 52 -4.48 -26.95 -17.23
CA TRP A 52 -3.87 -25.62 -17.40
C TRP A 52 -4.08 -24.75 -16.15
N ASN A 53 -5.27 -24.82 -15.55
CA ASN A 53 -5.55 -24.11 -14.30
C ASN A 53 -4.61 -24.57 -13.17
N ALA A 54 -4.42 -25.88 -13.01
CA ALA A 54 -3.52 -26.44 -12.02
C ALA A 54 -2.06 -26.00 -12.26
N ALA A 55 -1.58 -26.04 -13.50
CA ALA A 55 -0.25 -25.53 -13.87
C ALA A 55 -0.10 -24.03 -13.55
N CYS A 56 -1.09 -23.20 -13.90
CA CYS A 56 -1.08 -21.79 -13.56
C CYS A 56 -1.11 -21.53 -12.04
N CYS A 57 -1.89 -22.30 -11.29
CA CYS A 57 -1.94 -22.23 -9.83
C CYS A 57 -0.60 -22.64 -9.20
N HIS A 58 0.13 -23.57 -9.81
CA HIS A 58 1.47 -23.93 -9.37
C HIS A 58 2.48 -22.79 -9.62
N ILE A 59 2.42 -22.13 -10.78
CA ILE A 59 3.26 -20.96 -11.10
C ILE A 59 2.99 -19.82 -10.09
N LEU A 60 1.72 -19.60 -9.75
CA LEU A 60 1.28 -18.61 -8.76
C LEU A 60 0.95 -19.28 -7.41
N SER A 61 1.89 -20.08 -6.89
CA SER A 61 1.74 -20.75 -5.58
C SER A 61 2.32 -19.94 -4.41
N ARG A 62 3.18 -18.95 -4.70
CA ARG A 62 3.88 -18.13 -3.72
C ARG A 62 3.51 -16.65 -3.84
N PRO A 63 3.70 -15.86 -2.77
CA PRO A 63 3.53 -14.41 -2.85
C PRO A 63 4.45 -13.83 -3.93
N LYS A 64 3.91 -12.91 -4.72
CA LYS A 64 4.65 -12.18 -5.76
C LYS A 64 4.29 -10.70 -5.69
N LEU A 65 5.31 -9.85 -5.68
CA LEU A 65 5.18 -8.41 -5.85
C LEU A 65 5.87 -8.05 -7.17
N SER A 66 5.13 -7.38 -8.05
CA SER A 66 5.66 -6.84 -9.30
C SER A 66 5.59 -5.32 -9.21
N SER A 67 6.72 -4.65 -9.37
CA SER A 67 6.82 -3.19 -9.22
C SER A 67 7.75 -2.59 -10.27
N ALA A 68 7.43 -1.39 -10.75
CA ALA A 68 8.24 -0.65 -11.70
C ALA A 68 8.08 0.86 -11.49
N ILE A 69 9.15 1.61 -11.77
CA ILE A 69 9.16 3.08 -11.83
C ILE A 69 9.27 3.54 -13.30
N SER A 70 8.59 4.64 -13.63
CA SER A 70 8.82 5.40 -14.85
C SER A 70 8.98 6.88 -14.52
N LEU A 71 9.97 7.51 -15.16
CA LEU A 71 10.27 8.94 -15.05
C LEU A 71 9.99 9.68 -16.37
N LYS A 72 9.16 9.09 -17.25
CA LYS A 72 8.78 9.74 -18.50
C LYS A 72 7.98 11.01 -18.19
N PRO A 73 8.24 12.12 -18.90
CA PRO A 73 7.60 13.40 -18.63
C PRO A 73 6.09 13.40 -18.92
N LEU A 74 5.63 12.53 -19.83
CA LEU A 74 4.22 12.45 -20.22
C LEU A 74 3.49 11.39 -19.38
N PRO A 75 2.49 11.76 -18.55
CA PRO A 75 1.82 10.86 -17.61
C PRO A 75 1.26 9.57 -18.22
N LEU A 76 0.58 9.67 -19.38
CA LEU A 76 -0.01 8.50 -20.04
C LEU A 76 1.05 7.51 -20.55
N VAL A 77 2.19 8.02 -21.03
CA VAL A 77 3.30 7.16 -21.48
C VAL A 77 3.95 6.49 -20.28
N ALA A 78 4.19 7.23 -19.20
CA ALA A 78 4.72 6.67 -17.96
C ALA A 78 3.80 5.59 -17.38
N LEU A 79 2.48 5.84 -17.36
CA LEU A 79 1.46 4.88 -16.91
C LEU A 79 1.47 3.58 -17.72
N GLN A 80 1.49 3.70 -19.04
CA GLN A 80 1.50 2.55 -19.94
C GLN A 80 2.82 1.76 -19.79
N GLU A 81 3.96 2.45 -19.68
CA GLU A 81 5.28 1.85 -19.48
C GLU A 81 5.34 1.03 -18.17
N VAL A 82 4.94 1.61 -17.03
CA VAL A 82 4.94 0.86 -15.76
C VAL A 82 3.92 -0.28 -15.78
N PHE A 83 2.76 -0.09 -16.41
CA PHE A 83 1.74 -1.13 -16.50
C PHE A 83 2.22 -2.33 -17.31
N ASP A 84 2.77 -2.08 -18.51
CA ASP A 84 3.31 -3.12 -19.38
C ASP A 84 4.44 -3.87 -18.71
N LYS A 85 5.33 -3.16 -17.99
CA LYS A 85 6.39 -3.81 -17.24
C LYS A 85 5.84 -4.68 -16.11
N VAL A 86 4.96 -4.15 -15.27
CA VAL A 86 4.41 -4.85 -14.10
C VAL A 86 3.60 -6.09 -14.51
N MET A 87 2.94 -6.03 -15.67
CA MET A 87 2.12 -7.11 -16.23
C MET A 87 2.85 -8.00 -17.25
N SER A 88 4.14 -7.77 -17.50
CA SER A 88 4.93 -8.52 -18.49
C SER A 88 5.13 -10.00 -18.14
N GLU A 89 4.98 -10.35 -16.86
CA GLU A 89 5.09 -11.71 -16.35
C GLU A 89 3.78 -12.20 -15.73
N PRO A 90 3.63 -13.52 -15.50
CA PRO A 90 2.48 -14.05 -14.81
C PRO A 90 2.28 -13.41 -13.43
N ILE A 91 1.11 -12.80 -13.23
CA ILE A 91 0.60 -12.33 -11.94
C ILE A 91 -0.94 -12.30 -11.97
N ARG A 92 -1.58 -12.54 -10.83
CA ARG A 92 -3.01 -12.34 -10.64
C ARG A 92 -3.20 -11.26 -9.56
N PRO A 93 -3.55 -10.02 -9.92
CA PRO A 93 -3.62 -8.94 -8.95
C PRO A 93 -4.60 -9.23 -7.80
N HIS A 94 -4.11 -9.27 -6.56
CA HIS A 94 -4.92 -9.23 -5.33
C HIS A 94 -5.06 -7.80 -4.80
N PHE A 95 -4.12 -6.92 -5.11
CA PHE A 95 -4.19 -5.48 -4.87
C PHE A 95 -3.24 -4.74 -5.83
N ALA A 96 -3.41 -3.42 -5.94
CA ALA A 96 -2.45 -2.55 -6.61
C ALA A 96 -2.30 -1.22 -5.86
N ILE A 97 -1.08 -0.68 -5.86
CA ILE A 97 -0.74 0.62 -5.28
C ILE A 97 0.02 1.42 -6.34
N ALA A 98 -0.39 2.65 -6.59
CA ALA A 98 0.35 3.59 -7.43
C ALA A 98 0.75 4.82 -6.62
N SER A 99 2.04 5.14 -6.65
CA SER A 99 2.59 6.34 -6.03
C SER A 99 3.04 7.28 -7.13
N VAL A 100 2.47 8.48 -7.17
CA VAL A 100 2.69 9.45 -8.26
C VAL A 100 3.31 10.73 -7.75
N GLY A 101 4.20 11.30 -8.55
CA GLY A 101 4.77 12.62 -8.33
C GLY A 101 3.94 13.76 -8.91
N PRO A 102 4.50 14.98 -8.92
CA PRO A 102 3.88 16.16 -9.53
C PRO A 102 3.51 15.93 -11.00
N GLY A 103 2.40 16.51 -11.47
CA GLY A 103 1.97 16.42 -12.88
C GLY A 103 1.06 15.22 -13.22
N PHE A 104 0.75 14.36 -12.26
CA PHE A 104 -0.27 13.31 -12.40
C PHE A 104 -1.58 13.71 -11.74
N GLU A 105 -2.68 13.63 -12.49
CA GLU A 105 -4.02 13.67 -11.93
C GLU A 105 -4.39 12.30 -11.32
N ILE A 106 -4.40 12.20 -9.98
CA ILE A 106 -4.59 10.92 -9.26
C ILE A 106 -5.87 10.17 -9.64
N LYS A 107 -6.93 10.91 -10.03
CA LYS A 107 -8.20 10.32 -10.47
C LYS A 107 -8.10 9.66 -11.84
N ASP A 108 -7.36 10.26 -12.76
CA ASP A 108 -7.15 9.73 -14.10
C ASP A 108 -6.28 8.47 -14.03
N VAL A 109 -5.27 8.48 -13.15
CA VAL A 109 -4.46 7.29 -12.82
C VAL A 109 -5.34 6.17 -12.27
N LEU A 110 -6.21 6.47 -11.30
CA LEU A 110 -7.14 5.47 -10.76
C LEU A 110 -8.06 4.92 -11.85
N GLN A 111 -8.63 5.78 -12.70
CA GLN A 111 -9.51 5.36 -13.79
C GLN A 111 -8.78 4.43 -14.77
N PHE A 112 -7.58 4.81 -15.20
CA PHE A 112 -6.72 3.97 -16.04
C PHE A 112 -6.47 2.60 -15.40
N MET A 113 -6.13 2.56 -14.11
CA MET A 113 -5.92 1.31 -13.39
C MET A 113 -7.19 0.47 -13.25
N VAL A 114 -8.35 1.09 -13.06
CA VAL A 114 -9.63 0.37 -12.95
C VAL A 114 -10.02 -0.28 -14.27
N GLU A 115 -9.72 0.36 -15.40
CA GLU A 115 -9.97 -0.18 -16.74
C GLU A 115 -9.04 -1.36 -17.07
N LYS A 116 -7.78 -1.29 -16.61
CA LYS A 116 -6.73 -2.25 -16.96
C LYS A 116 -6.58 -3.40 -15.96
N VAL A 117 -6.79 -3.14 -14.68
CA VAL A 117 -6.70 -4.13 -13.60
C VAL A 117 -8.10 -4.72 -13.37
N ARG A 118 -8.17 -6.04 -13.14
CA ARG A 118 -9.43 -6.79 -12.92
C ARG A 118 -10.45 -5.99 -12.11
N SER A 119 -11.72 -6.08 -12.50
CA SER A 119 -12.83 -5.22 -12.04
C SER A 119 -13.13 -5.21 -10.53
N ARG A 120 -12.48 -6.01 -9.69
CA ARG A 120 -12.66 -6.00 -8.22
C ARG A 120 -11.35 -5.94 -7.42
N THR A 121 -10.21 -5.74 -8.07
CA THR A 121 -8.94 -5.59 -7.37
C THR A 121 -8.94 -4.27 -6.57
N PRO A 122 -8.70 -4.30 -5.26
CA PRO A 122 -8.52 -3.08 -4.48
C PRO A 122 -7.32 -2.29 -5.00
N ILE A 123 -7.49 -0.97 -5.13
CA ILE A 123 -6.48 -0.04 -5.68
C ILE A 123 -6.35 1.14 -4.73
N ILE A 124 -5.12 1.58 -4.48
CA ILE A 124 -4.83 2.87 -3.87
C ILE A 124 -3.89 3.65 -4.79
N VAL A 125 -4.20 4.92 -5.04
CA VAL A 125 -3.31 5.85 -5.74
C VAL A 125 -3.02 6.99 -4.78
N SER A 126 -1.75 7.29 -4.54
CA SER A 126 -1.31 8.35 -3.64
C SER A 126 -0.33 9.29 -4.34
N SER A 127 -0.48 10.58 -4.09
CA SER A 127 0.54 11.58 -4.40
C SER A 127 1.60 11.55 -3.30
N VAL A 128 2.88 11.48 -3.70
CA VAL A 128 4.02 11.33 -2.78
C VAL A 128 5.11 12.35 -3.10
N LYS A 129 5.95 12.67 -2.12
CA LYS A 129 7.09 13.60 -2.28
C LYS A 129 8.35 12.96 -2.87
N GLY A 130 8.33 11.65 -3.06
CA GLY A 130 9.42 10.93 -3.70
C GLY A 130 9.03 9.50 -4.00
N ILE A 131 9.77 8.90 -4.92
CA ILE A 131 9.57 7.54 -5.37
C ILE A 131 10.92 6.82 -5.45
N LEU A 132 10.89 5.54 -5.11
CA LEU A 132 12.04 4.63 -5.20
C LEU A 132 11.55 3.36 -5.90
N GLY A 133 12.34 2.85 -6.85
CA GLY A 133 11.98 1.63 -7.53
C GLY A 133 12.99 1.20 -8.60
N ARG A 134 12.64 0.13 -9.32
CA ARG A 134 13.41 -0.37 -10.44
C ARG A 134 12.82 0.15 -11.75
N ASP A 135 13.63 0.83 -12.55
CA ASP A 135 13.21 1.44 -13.81
C ASP A 135 12.62 0.40 -14.77
N ALA A 136 11.48 0.77 -15.36
CA ALA A 136 10.70 -0.13 -16.19
C ALA A 136 11.49 -0.63 -17.41
N LEU A 137 12.35 0.22 -17.98
CA LEU A 137 13.15 -0.07 -19.18
C LEU A 137 14.57 -0.48 -18.84
N SER A 138 15.30 0.31 -18.03
CA SER A 138 16.72 0.08 -17.77
C SER A 138 16.99 -0.98 -16.72
N HIS A 139 15.98 -1.31 -15.89
CA HIS A 139 16.11 -2.21 -14.74
C HIS A 139 17.08 -1.73 -13.65
N GLU A 140 17.55 -0.48 -13.74
CA GLU A 140 18.35 0.15 -12.71
C GLU A 140 17.46 0.64 -11.57
N PHE A 141 18.01 0.64 -10.35
CA PHE A 141 17.34 1.27 -9.22
C PHE A 141 17.44 2.79 -9.34
N ARG A 142 16.31 3.47 -9.14
CA ARG A 142 16.18 4.92 -9.18
C ARG A 142 15.48 5.40 -7.92
N GLU A 143 15.99 6.47 -7.36
CA GLU A 143 15.37 7.24 -6.28
C GLU A 143 15.22 8.68 -6.75
N VAL A 144 14.02 9.23 -6.60
CA VAL A 144 13.72 10.63 -6.94
C VAL A 144 12.95 11.23 -5.78
N LYS A 145 13.45 12.35 -5.27
CA LYS A 145 12.77 13.19 -4.28
C LYS A 145 12.45 14.54 -4.93
N TRP A 146 11.23 15.01 -4.78
CA TRP A 146 10.80 16.33 -5.23
C TRP A 146 10.87 17.32 -4.07
N ILE A 147 11.43 18.50 -4.32
CA ILE A 147 11.56 19.58 -3.34
C ILE A 147 10.41 20.55 -3.57
N ASP A 148 9.64 20.84 -2.52
CA ASP A 148 8.63 21.90 -2.53
C ASP A 148 9.37 23.25 -2.48
N GLY A 149 9.79 23.80 -3.62
CA GLY A 149 10.66 24.98 -3.60
C GLY A 149 11.12 25.55 -4.92
N ASN A 150 10.23 25.73 -5.90
CA ASN A 150 10.24 26.92 -6.77
C ASN A 150 8.98 26.92 -7.64
N ILE A 151 8.16 27.97 -7.52
CA ILE A 151 6.94 28.15 -8.34
C ILE A 151 7.32 28.41 -9.82
N ASP A 152 8.58 28.77 -10.06
CA ASP A 152 9.11 29.14 -11.38
C ASP A 152 9.93 28.02 -12.08
N GLU A 153 10.20 26.90 -11.41
CA GLU A 153 10.81 25.73 -12.05
C GLU A 153 9.74 24.66 -12.24
N VAL A 154 9.30 24.46 -13.49
CA VAL A 154 8.55 23.27 -13.89
C VAL A 154 9.32 22.07 -13.33
N PRO A 155 8.72 21.20 -12.50
CA PRO A 155 9.44 20.04 -11.97
C PRO A 155 9.92 19.22 -13.17
N VAL A 156 11.22 19.33 -13.47
CA VAL A 156 11.83 18.75 -14.68
C VAL A 156 11.66 17.22 -14.67
N ASN A 157 11.48 16.66 -13.47
CA ASN A 157 11.24 15.26 -13.24
C ASN A 157 9.85 15.05 -12.64
N THR A 158 8.99 14.33 -13.34
CA THR A 158 7.79 13.67 -12.80
C THR A 158 8.03 12.16 -12.79
N GLY A 159 7.21 11.41 -12.07
CA GLY A 159 7.30 9.96 -12.12
C GLY A 159 6.17 9.24 -11.41
N ILE A 160 6.11 7.94 -11.68
CA ILE A 160 5.15 7.02 -11.11
C ILE A 160 5.84 5.73 -10.73
N VAL A 161 5.47 5.17 -9.58
CA VAL A 161 5.73 3.78 -9.21
C VAL A 161 4.42 3.04 -9.17
N LEU A 162 4.31 1.95 -9.91
CA LEU A 162 3.19 1.00 -9.83
C LEU A 162 3.66 -0.27 -9.15
N THR A 163 2.93 -0.72 -8.13
CA THR A 163 3.15 -1.99 -7.44
C THR A 163 1.88 -2.83 -7.48
N VAL A 164 1.97 -4.05 -7.98
CA VAL A 164 0.89 -5.03 -8.03
C VAL A 164 1.29 -6.26 -7.23
N GLY A 165 0.42 -6.66 -6.31
CA GLY A 165 0.68 -7.81 -5.44
C GLY A 165 -0.25 -8.98 -5.67
N PHE A 166 0.32 -10.17 -5.63
CA PHE A 166 -0.37 -11.45 -5.53
C PHE A 166 0.05 -12.13 -4.22
N VAL A 167 -0.92 -12.34 -3.33
CA VAL A 167 -0.70 -12.87 -1.97
C VAL A 167 -1.62 -14.07 -1.74
N PRO A 168 -1.23 -15.28 -2.15
CA PRO A 168 -2.08 -16.46 -2.02
C PRO A 168 -2.30 -16.80 -0.55
N GLY A 169 -3.55 -17.08 -0.17
CA GLY A 169 -3.93 -17.37 1.22
C GLY A 169 -4.28 -16.14 2.06
N LEU A 170 -4.29 -14.94 1.46
CA LEU A 170 -4.82 -13.72 2.05
C LEU A 170 -5.99 -13.17 1.24
N LYS A 171 -6.87 -12.44 1.94
CA LYS A 171 -7.88 -11.56 1.37
C LYS A 171 -7.47 -10.12 1.63
N VAL A 172 -7.44 -9.33 0.57
CA VAL A 172 -7.03 -7.93 0.64
C VAL A 172 -8.20 -7.06 0.23
N ASP A 173 -8.47 -6.02 0.99
CA ASP A 173 -9.44 -4.99 0.62
C ASP A 173 -9.04 -3.63 1.18
N VAL A 174 -9.63 -2.58 0.59
CA VAL A 174 -9.50 -1.21 1.03
C VAL A 174 -10.65 -0.83 1.95
N ILE A 175 -10.33 -0.29 3.13
CA ILE A 175 -11.28 0.21 4.12
C ILE A 175 -10.96 1.68 4.38
N PRO A 176 -11.89 2.62 4.12
CA PRO A 176 -11.67 4.04 4.34
C PRO A 176 -12.10 4.50 5.74
N LEU A 177 -11.39 5.47 6.31
CA LEU A 177 -11.88 6.30 7.41
C LEU A 177 -12.61 7.51 6.81
N LEU A 178 -13.94 7.52 6.89
CA LEU A 178 -14.74 8.58 6.30
C LEU A 178 -15.06 9.70 7.30
N ARG A 179 -14.73 10.94 6.93
CA ARG A 179 -15.12 12.13 7.70
C ARG A 179 -16.63 12.34 7.65
N GLN A 180 -17.22 12.53 8.81
CA GLN A 180 -18.61 12.91 9.00
C GLN A 180 -18.69 14.24 9.73
N ARG A 181 -19.23 15.28 9.08
CA ARG A 181 -19.28 16.66 9.62
C ARG A 181 -19.95 16.79 11.00
N LYS A 182 -20.81 15.83 11.38
CA LYS A 182 -21.60 15.88 12.63
C LYS A 182 -21.09 14.94 13.72
N ALA A 183 -20.10 14.09 13.43
CA ALA A 183 -19.64 13.09 14.39
C ALA A 183 -18.32 13.53 15.05
N PRO A 184 -18.16 13.31 16.37
CA PRO A 184 -16.87 13.51 17.03
C PRO A 184 -15.78 12.64 16.40
N GLN A 185 -14.57 13.18 16.21
CA GLN A 185 -13.45 12.48 15.59
C GLN A 185 -13.19 11.11 16.22
N GLY A 186 -13.20 11.03 17.55
CA GLY A 186 -13.00 9.77 18.28
C GLY A 186 -13.95 8.65 17.87
N SER A 187 -15.22 8.98 17.60
CA SER A 187 -16.25 8.01 17.18
C SER A 187 -16.04 7.51 15.74
N MET A 188 -15.53 8.36 14.87
CA MET A 188 -15.19 7.99 13.49
C MET A 188 -14.01 7.02 13.45
N ILE A 189 -12.99 7.27 14.29
CA ILE A 189 -11.85 6.38 14.43
C ILE A 189 -12.29 5.03 15.01
N ASP A 190 -13.16 5.03 16.02
CA ASP A 190 -13.69 3.77 16.58
C ASP A 190 -14.43 2.94 15.55
N LYS A 191 -15.26 3.60 14.74
CA LYS A 191 -15.94 2.94 13.62
C LYS A 191 -14.94 2.36 12.61
N PHE A 192 -13.91 3.12 12.25
CA PHE A 192 -12.90 2.65 11.31
C PHE A 192 -12.15 1.40 11.82
N VAL A 193 -11.74 1.39 13.09
CA VAL A 193 -11.14 0.22 13.73
C VAL A 193 -12.14 -0.96 13.71
N GLN A 194 -13.41 -0.70 14.00
CA GLN A 194 -14.45 -1.72 13.99
C GLN A 194 -14.73 -2.28 12.58
N ASP A 195 -14.69 -1.45 11.54
CA ASP A 195 -14.86 -1.85 10.15
C ASP A 195 -13.69 -2.77 9.72
N ILE A 196 -12.46 -2.46 10.13
CA ILE A 196 -11.27 -3.32 9.94
C ILE A 196 -11.44 -4.66 10.66
N LYS A 197 -11.83 -4.65 11.95
CA LYS A 197 -12.08 -5.87 12.73
C LYS A 197 -13.16 -6.73 12.09
N SER A 198 -14.25 -6.10 11.62
CA SER A 198 -15.40 -6.78 11.01
C SER A 198 -15.04 -7.43 9.68
N TYR A 199 -14.34 -6.70 8.81
CA TYR A 199 -13.79 -7.25 7.57
C TYR A 199 -12.87 -8.45 7.86
N THR A 200 -11.91 -8.27 8.76
CA THR A 200 -10.93 -9.31 9.10
C THR A 200 -11.60 -10.55 9.66
N SER A 201 -12.59 -10.39 10.55
CA SER A 201 -13.37 -11.48 11.13
C SER A 201 -14.14 -12.24 10.07
N SER A 202 -14.77 -11.53 9.12
CA SER A 202 -15.51 -12.15 8.03
C SER A 202 -14.63 -13.03 7.12
N MET A 203 -13.36 -12.64 6.93
CA MET A 203 -12.41 -13.33 6.05
C MET A 203 -11.63 -14.45 6.75
N SER A 204 -11.23 -14.22 8.01
CA SER A 204 -10.27 -15.08 8.72
C SER A 204 -10.84 -15.81 9.94
N GLY A 205 -11.97 -15.35 10.49
CA GLY A 205 -12.46 -15.76 11.81
C GLY A 205 -11.74 -15.08 12.99
N CYS A 206 -10.71 -14.27 12.73
CA CYS A 206 -9.98 -13.48 13.73
C CYS A 206 -10.29 -11.99 13.59
N THR A 207 -10.11 -11.21 14.66
CA THR A 207 -10.36 -9.76 14.64
C THR A 207 -9.16 -8.93 14.18
N SER A 208 -7.95 -9.47 14.23
CA SER A 208 -6.71 -8.74 13.91
C SER A 208 -6.15 -9.19 12.55
N PRO A 209 -5.90 -8.26 11.60
CA PRO A 209 -5.32 -8.59 10.32
C PRO A 209 -3.83 -8.91 10.47
N GLN A 210 -3.21 -9.47 9.42
CA GLN A 210 -1.78 -9.74 9.43
C GLN A 210 -0.96 -8.48 9.18
N ALA A 211 -1.43 -7.62 8.29
CA ALA A 211 -0.80 -6.35 8.00
C ALA A 211 -1.83 -5.31 7.55
N ILE A 212 -1.46 -4.05 7.72
CA ILE A 212 -2.20 -2.88 7.25
C ILE A 212 -1.18 -1.95 6.57
N ILE A 213 -1.51 -1.52 5.34
CA ILE A 213 -0.86 -0.36 4.72
C ILE A 213 -1.84 0.81 4.82
N MET A 214 -1.50 1.85 5.57
CA MET A 214 -2.35 3.01 5.81
C MET A 214 -1.83 4.24 5.07
N ILE A 215 -2.71 4.96 4.38
CA ILE A 215 -2.41 6.26 3.77
C ILE A 215 -3.32 7.31 4.37
N GLY A 216 -2.73 8.34 4.96
CA GLY A 216 -3.40 9.46 5.60
C GLY A 216 -3.56 10.67 4.67
N ASP A 217 -4.62 11.44 4.92
CA ASP A 217 -4.79 12.75 4.30
C ASP A 217 -3.92 13.77 5.02
N GLY A 218 -3.15 14.56 4.25
CA GLY A 218 -2.21 15.54 4.78
C GLY A 218 -2.85 16.67 5.62
N SER A 219 -4.17 16.85 5.56
CA SER A 219 -4.89 17.85 6.36
C SER A 219 -5.36 17.33 7.73
N VAL A 220 -5.09 16.07 8.07
CA VAL A 220 -5.58 15.42 9.29
C VAL A 220 -4.42 14.87 10.12
N ASP A 221 -4.43 15.13 11.42
CA ASP A 221 -3.51 14.47 12.36
C ASP A 221 -3.85 12.98 12.44
N GLN A 222 -2.97 12.14 11.90
CA GLN A 222 -3.16 10.70 11.85
C GLN A 222 -2.73 9.99 13.14
N LYS A 223 -2.00 10.67 14.04
CA LYS A 223 -1.48 10.06 15.27
C LYS A 223 -2.58 9.41 16.12
N PRO A 224 -3.75 10.04 16.37
CA PRO A 224 -4.83 9.41 17.14
C PRO A 224 -5.40 8.15 16.48
N ILE A 225 -5.34 8.06 15.14
CA ILE A 225 -5.80 6.88 14.38
C ILE A 225 -4.82 5.73 14.60
N LEU A 226 -3.52 5.99 14.45
CA LEU A 226 -2.46 5.01 14.71
C LEU A 226 -2.48 4.54 16.17
N GLU A 227 -2.65 5.44 17.14
CA GLU A 227 -2.75 5.10 18.57
C GLU A 227 -3.90 4.11 18.84
N LYS A 228 -5.06 4.31 18.21
CA LYS A 228 -6.21 3.41 18.37
C LYS A 228 -6.05 2.09 17.62
N LEU A 229 -5.39 2.07 16.45
CA LEU A 229 -5.07 0.84 15.75
C LEU A 229 -4.05 0.00 16.53
N ASP A 230 -2.97 0.62 17.03
CA ASP A 230 -1.95 -0.05 17.83
C ASP A 230 -2.53 -0.62 19.13
N TYR A 231 -3.49 0.10 19.75
CA TYR A 231 -4.26 -0.41 20.88
C TYR A 231 -5.10 -1.65 20.52
N ALA A 232 -5.78 -1.62 19.37
CA ALA A 232 -6.85 -2.55 19.05
C ALA A 232 -6.41 -3.81 18.28
N MET A 233 -5.24 -3.76 17.64
CA MET A 233 -4.70 -4.85 16.84
C MET A 233 -3.78 -5.76 17.66
N SER A 234 -3.43 -6.92 17.10
CA SER A 234 -2.47 -7.83 17.74
C SER A 234 -1.07 -7.20 17.68
N MET A 235 -0.19 -7.55 18.62
CA MET A 235 1.24 -7.18 18.56
C MET A 235 1.94 -7.75 17.32
N GLU A 236 1.36 -8.78 16.70
CA GLU A 236 1.83 -9.37 15.44
C GLU A 236 1.33 -8.63 14.19
N THR A 237 0.34 -7.72 14.34
CA THR A 237 -0.20 -6.95 13.22
C THR A 237 0.75 -5.82 12.87
N ILE A 238 1.33 -5.85 11.67
CA ILE A 238 2.20 -4.79 11.19
C ILE A 238 1.38 -3.67 10.56
N ILE A 239 1.65 -2.43 10.94
CA ILE A 239 1.01 -1.24 10.39
C ILE A 239 2.10 -0.33 9.84
N VAL A 240 2.05 -0.06 8.53
CA VAL A 240 3.00 0.80 7.82
C VAL A 240 2.26 1.71 6.86
N GLY A 241 2.92 2.73 6.32
CA GLY A 241 2.41 3.51 5.20
C GLY A 241 2.82 4.98 5.28
N ASP A 242 1.97 5.85 4.75
CA ASP A 242 2.24 7.28 4.60
C ASP A 242 1.27 8.10 5.46
N GLU A 243 1.80 8.92 6.36
CA GLU A 243 1.00 9.79 7.24
C GLU A 243 0.39 10.97 6.48
N ARG A 244 1.04 11.46 5.41
CA ARG A 244 0.73 12.76 4.82
C ARG A 244 0.79 12.72 3.30
N GLY A 245 -0.34 12.38 2.69
CA GLY A 245 -0.49 12.44 1.23
C GLY A 245 -1.85 12.96 0.77
N GLN A 246 -2.01 13.03 -0.54
CA GLN A 246 -3.32 13.02 -1.18
C GLN A 246 -3.54 11.64 -1.77
N PHE A 247 -4.76 11.10 -1.67
CA PHE A 247 -5.03 9.77 -2.21
C PHE A 247 -6.43 9.64 -2.79
N VAL A 248 -6.56 8.69 -3.70
CA VAL A 248 -7.84 8.12 -4.14
C VAL A 248 -7.73 6.61 -4.08
N TYR A 249 -8.86 5.94 -3.97
CA TYR A 249 -8.87 4.50 -3.81
C TYR A 249 -10.08 3.86 -4.47
N ARG A 250 -9.98 2.55 -4.63
CA ARG A 250 -11.10 1.66 -4.94
C ARG A 250 -11.05 0.44 -4.04
N SER A 251 -12.14 0.18 -3.34
CA SER A 251 -12.43 -1.06 -2.63
C SER A 251 -13.07 -2.09 -3.56
N SER A 252 -12.81 -3.36 -3.28
CA SER A 252 -13.52 -4.49 -3.88
C SER A 252 -15.00 -4.51 -3.49
N ASP A 253 -15.34 -3.96 -2.32
CA ASP A 253 -16.70 -3.70 -1.87
C ASP A 253 -17.16 -2.32 -2.36
N VAL A 254 -18.06 -2.33 -3.34
CA VAL A 254 -18.57 -1.11 -3.98
C VAL A 254 -19.24 -0.17 -2.97
N SER A 255 -19.79 -0.68 -1.87
CA SER A 255 -20.42 0.14 -0.84
C SER A 255 -19.42 1.03 -0.08
N ARG A 256 -18.13 0.68 -0.07
CA ARG A 256 -17.05 1.46 0.56
C ARG A 256 -16.47 2.53 -0.37
N ASN A 257 -16.81 2.49 -1.66
CA ASN A 257 -16.36 3.49 -2.61
C ASN A 257 -17.15 4.78 -2.42
N VAL A 258 -16.44 5.87 -2.13
CA VAL A 258 -17.08 7.18 -2.03
C VAL A 258 -17.54 7.59 -3.42
N GLY A 259 -18.85 7.74 -3.61
CA GLY A 259 -19.42 8.34 -4.82
C GLY A 259 -19.04 9.82 -4.94
N THR A 260 -19.26 10.41 -6.11
CA THR A 260 -18.98 11.85 -6.41
C THR A 260 -19.72 12.87 -5.52
N ASN A 261 -20.59 12.40 -4.61
CA ASN A 261 -21.28 13.23 -3.64
C ASN A 261 -20.32 13.71 -2.53
N LYS A 262 -20.04 15.01 -2.52
CA LYS A 262 -19.19 15.79 -1.58
C LYS A 262 -19.49 15.65 -0.06
N LYS A 263 -20.33 14.71 0.37
CA LYS A 263 -20.74 14.58 1.78
C LYS A 263 -19.69 13.88 2.67
N HIS A 264 -18.80 13.08 2.09
CA HIS A 264 -17.79 12.33 2.84
C HIS A 264 -16.44 12.44 2.13
N SER A 265 -15.45 13.02 2.80
CA SER A 265 -14.04 12.97 2.40
C SER A 265 -13.34 11.91 3.25
N PRO A 266 -12.49 11.05 2.67
CA PRO A 266 -11.72 10.11 3.47
C PRO A 266 -10.58 10.85 4.19
N ASP A 267 -10.43 10.62 5.49
CA ASP A 267 -9.32 11.15 6.29
C ASP A 267 -8.11 10.22 6.27
N ALA A 268 -8.36 8.94 6.02
CA ALA A 268 -7.34 7.91 5.83
C ALA A 268 -7.93 6.74 5.06
N VAL A 269 -7.07 5.86 4.57
CA VAL A 269 -7.45 4.60 3.95
C VAL A 269 -6.50 3.48 4.38
N ALA A 270 -7.05 2.31 4.71
CA ALA A 270 -6.30 1.12 5.07
C ALA A 270 -6.45 0.03 3.99
N LEU A 271 -5.34 -0.44 3.44
CA LEU A 271 -5.27 -1.70 2.71
C LEU A 271 -5.03 -2.82 3.73
N VAL A 272 -6.05 -3.66 3.93
CA VAL A 272 -6.07 -4.65 5.02
C VAL A 272 -5.79 -6.04 4.48
N PHE A 273 -4.78 -6.70 5.05
CA PHE A 273 -4.37 -8.05 4.70
C PHE A 273 -4.90 -9.06 5.73
N ALA A 274 -6.05 -9.67 5.44
CA ALA A 274 -6.67 -10.67 6.30
C ALA A 274 -6.32 -12.10 5.84
N ARG A 275 -6.18 -13.04 6.79
CA ARG A 275 -5.99 -14.45 6.45
C ARG A 275 -7.23 -14.99 5.74
N ASP A 276 -7.06 -15.71 4.64
CA ASP A 276 -8.18 -16.39 3.99
C ASP A 276 -8.47 -17.71 4.71
N ARG A 277 -9.58 -17.78 5.45
CA ARG A 277 -10.03 -19.02 6.10
C ARG A 277 -10.40 -20.12 5.10
N ASN A 278 -10.72 -19.72 3.86
CA ASN A 278 -11.11 -20.61 2.77
C ASN A 278 -9.97 -20.87 1.78
N LYS A 279 -8.72 -20.59 2.18
CA LYS A 279 -7.57 -20.84 1.30
C LYS A 279 -7.49 -22.30 0.88
N ALA A 280 -7.04 -22.54 -0.34
CA ALA A 280 -6.88 -23.88 -0.88
C ALA A 280 -5.90 -24.73 -0.04
N ARG A 281 -6.14 -26.04 0.04
CA ARG A 281 -5.25 -27.00 0.70
C ARG A 281 -3.86 -26.92 0.06
N GLY A 282 -2.82 -26.86 0.88
CA GLY A 282 -1.43 -26.72 0.43
C GLY A 282 -0.92 -25.28 0.32
N ILE A 283 -1.77 -24.26 0.44
CA ILE A 283 -1.32 -22.87 0.55
C ILE A 283 -0.82 -22.58 1.96
N GLY A 284 0.47 -22.25 2.07
CA GLY A 284 1.14 -21.89 3.32
C GLY A 284 0.56 -20.63 3.99
N ASN A 285 1.12 -20.26 5.13
CA ASN A 285 0.86 -18.95 5.72
C ASN A 285 1.85 -17.94 5.14
N ILE A 286 1.38 -16.72 4.94
CA ILE A 286 2.24 -15.57 4.66
C ILE A 286 2.57 -14.95 6.01
N GLU A 287 3.83 -14.54 6.17
CA GLU A 287 4.28 -13.73 7.29
C GLU A 287 4.85 -12.44 6.72
N PHE A 288 4.51 -11.32 7.36
CA PHE A 288 5.05 -10.02 7.00
C PHE A 288 6.22 -9.70 7.92
N HIS A 289 7.28 -9.18 7.33
CA HIS A 289 8.42 -8.63 8.07
C HIS A 289 8.54 -7.16 7.73
N PHE A 290 9.01 -6.37 8.69
CA PHE A 290 9.30 -4.95 8.49
C PHE A 290 10.72 -4.67 8.94
N ALA A 291 11.34 -3.68 8.29
CA ALA A 291 12.61 -3.13 8.69
C ALA A 291 12.39 -1.64 8.96
N LEU A 292 12.80 -1.18 10.15
CA LEU A 292 12.82 0.23 10.49
C LEU A 292 14.24 0.75 10.24
N SER A 293 14.39 1.71 9.34
CA SER A 293 15.60 2.53 9.33
C SER A 293 15.61 3.38 10.60
N LYS A 294 16.79 3.54 11.22
CA LYS A 294 16.90 4.44 12.38
C LYS A 294 16.57 5.87 11.98
N GLY A 295 16.87 6.28 10.74
CA GLY A 295 16.41 7.52 10.06
C GLY A 295 16.78 8.86 10.72
N VAL A 296 17.04 8.83 12.02
CA VAL A 296 17.34 9.94 12.92
C VAL A 296 18.42 9.47 13.88
N SER A 297 19.35 10.36 14.20
CA SER A 297 20.31 10.16 15.29
C SER A 297 19.82 10.94 16.50
N ALA A 298 19.84 10.31 17.68
CA ALA A 298 19.56 11.04 18.91
C ALA A 298 20.78 11.89 19.27
N ILE A 299 20.55 13.18 19.49
CA ILE A 299 21.55 14.17 19.91
C ILE A 299 21.01 14.85 21.16
N GLY A 300 21.88 15.17 22.11
CA GLY A 300 21.51 15.92 23.29
C GLY A 300 20.89 15.12 24.44
N PRO A 301 20.70 15.79 25.59
CA PRO A 301 20.18 15.18 26.80
C PRO A 301 18.68 14.90 26.72
N ARG A 302 18.19 14.01 27.59
CA ARG A 302 16.74 13.84 27.78
C ARG A 302 16.16 15.05 28.50
N LEU A 303 15.16 15.65 27.86
CA LEU A 303 14.41 16.77 28.40
C LEU A 303 13.05 16.33 28.92
N LYS A 304 12.58 16.98 29.98
CA LYS A 304 11.19 16.88 30.47
C LYS A 304 10.48 18.17 30.15
N ALA A 305 9.32 18.08 29.52
CA ALA A 305 8.48 19.25 29.26
C ALA A 305 8.14 19.97 30.58
N ALA A 306 8.34 21.29 30.60
CA ALA A 306 8.04 22.16 31.73
C ALA A 306 6.71 22.91 31.51
N SER A 307 6.52 23.47 30.32
CA SER A 307 5.26 24.07 29.87
C SER A 307 5.00 23.69 28.41
N VAL A 308 3.74 23.41 28.09
CA VAL A 308 3.29 23.09 26.72
C VAL A 308 2.07 23.95 26.43
N ARG A 309 2.12 24.72 25.34
CA ARG A 309 1.00 25.53 24.85
C ARG A 309 0.68 25.14 23.42
N VAL A 310 -0.57 24.77 23.19
CA VAL A 310 -1.09 24.53 21.85
C VAL A 310 -1.63 25.85 21.33
N GLN A 311 -1.23 26.26 20.13
CA GLN A 311 -1.77 27.44 19.49
C GLN A 311 -2.86 27.00 18.51
N ASP A 312 -4.11 27.41 18.72
CA ASP A 312 -5.26 26.87 17.97
C ASP A 312 -5.26 27.23 16.47
N SER A 313 -4.46 28.20 16.04
CA SER A 313 -4.44 28.73 14.66
C SER A 313 -3.29 28.21 13.78
N TYR A 314 -2.25 27.65 14.39
CA TYR A 314 -1.07 27.13 13.70
C TYR A 314 -0.83 25.72 14.24
N THR A 315 -0.53 24.74 13.39
CA THR A 315 -0.28 23.34 13.78
C THR A 315 1.02 23.16 14.60
N VAL A 316 1.38 24.16 15.40
CA VAL A 316 2.62 24.32 16.13
C VAL A 316 2.31 24.24 17.63
N THR A 317 3.17 23.55 18.37
CA THR A 317 3.10 23.46 19.82
C THR A 317 4.32 24.14 20.39
N TRP A 318 4.11 25.13 21.24
CA TRP A 318 5.20 25.79 21.94
C TRP A 318 5.52 25.01 23.20
N LEU A 319 6.80 24.75 23.43
CA LEU A 319 7.26 24.00 24.59
C LEU A 319 8.45 24.71 25.24
N THR A 320 8.49 24.66 26.57
CA THR A 320 9.71 24.82 27.35
C THR A 320 10.01 23.50 28.03
N ALA A 321 11.28 23.24 28.30
CA ALA A 321 11.70 21.96 28.85
C ALA A 321 12.84 22.15 29.85
N ARG A 322 13.04 21.16 30.70
CA ARG A 322 14.13 21.10 31.67
C ARG A 322 14.94 19.84 31.42
N ARG A 323 16.25 19.92 31.63
CA ARG A 323 17.11 18.73 31.61
C ARG A 323 16.72 17.79 32.75
N GLU A 324 16.76 16.49 32.50
CA GLU A 324 16.40 15.51 33.53
C GLU A 324 17.30 15.66 34.76
N GLY A 325 16.71 15.91 35.94
CA GLY A 325 17.43 16.14 37.19
C GLY A 325 17.78 17.60 37.49
N GLN A 326 17.49 18.53 36.58
CA GLN A 326 17.73 19.97 36.77
C GLN A 326 16.43 20.76 36.92
N GLN A 327 16.51 21.92 37.59
CA GLN A 327 15.38 22.84 37.78
C GLN A 327 15.32 23.95 36.72
N GLU A 328 16.42 24.20 36.03
CA GLU A 328 16.50 25.22 34.98
C GLU A 328 15.52 24.90 33.85
N ILE A 329 14.76 25.93 33.45
CA ILE A 329 13.81 25.86 32.35
C ILE A 329 14.48 26.47 31.13
N LEU A 330 14.67 25.65 30.11
CA LEU A 330 15.17 26.02 28.81
C LEU A 330 14.01 26.44 27.91
N ASP A 331 14.18 27.54 27.19
CA ASP A 331 13.31 27.92 26.07
C ASP A 331 13.76 27.24 24.76
N GLY A 332 12.98 27.43 23.69
CA GLY A 332 13.25 26.79 22.40
C GLY A 332 14.58 27.23 21.78
N GLN A 333 14.96 28.50 21.95
CA GLN A 333 16.20 29.05 21.39
C GLN A 333 17.42 28.46 22.10
N GLN A 334 17.39 28.42 23.44
CA GLN A 334 18.46 27.80 24.25
C GLN A 334 18.62 26.31 23.92
N MET A 335 17.52 25.59 23.71
CA MET A 335 17.59 24.19 23.28
C MET A 335 18.23 24.03 21.91
N LEU A 336 17.93 24.91 20.95
CA LEU A 336 18.53 24.87 19.62
C LEU A 336 20.03 25.21 19.66
N GLU A 337 20.41 26.22 20.44
CA GLU A 337 21.81 26.60 20.66
C GLU A 337 22.61 25.46 21.33
N ASP A 338 22.04 24.79 22.33
CA ASP A 338 22.66 23.61 22.95
C ASP A 338 22.93 22.50 21.92
N ILE A 339 21.97 22.23 21.03
CA ILE A 339 22.10 21.21 19.97
C ILE A 339 23.13 21.62 18.93
N ASP A 340 23.13 22.88 18.49
CA ASP A 340 24.08 23.41 17.51
C ASP A 340 25.53 23.31 18.02
N ASN A 341 25.74 23.67 19.29
CA ASN A 341 27.02 23.50 19.97
C ASN A 341 27.45 22.02 20.04
N GLU A 342 26.53 21.10 20.34
CA GLU A 342 26.81 19.66 20.37
C GLU A 342 27.10 19.08 18.98
N MET A 343 26.58 19.69 17.93
CA MET A 343 26.83 19.36 16.53
C MET A 343 28.06 20.06 15.92
N GLU A 344 28.87 20.75 16.74
CA GLU A 344 30.05 21.52 16.30
C GLU A 344 29.71 22.56 15.20
N ASN A 345 28.53 23.20 15.28
CA ASN A 345 28.04 24.21 14.32
C ASN A 345 27.84 23.69 12.88
N ASN A 346 27.56 22.39 12.71
CA ASN A 346 27.28 21.78 11.39
C ASN A 346 25.77 21.71 11.06
N MET A 347 24.95 22.64 11.57
CA MET A 347 23.49 22.61 11.44
C MET A 347 22.92 23.02 10.06
N ASP A 348 23.77 23.42 9.11
CA ASP A 348 23.36 24.03 7.82
C ASP A 348 22.42 23.16 6.93
N CYS A 349 22.11 21.90 7.29
CA CYS A 349 21.23 21.05 6.49
C CYS A 349 20.56 19.88 7.25
N VAL A 350 20.26 20.01 8.56
CA VAL A 350 19.64 18.91 9.33
C VAL A 350 18.19 19.22 9.69
N ASP A 351 17.26 18.41 9.17
CA ASP A 351 15.88 18.39 9.65
C ASP A 351 15.86 17.91 11.12
N LEU A 352 15.58 18.82 12.05
CA LEU A 352 15.54 18.52 13.47
C LEU A 352 14.19 17.92 13.87
N TYR A 353 14.23 16.87 14.69
CA TYR A 353 13.05 16.24 15.25
C TYR A 353 13.18 16.06 16.76
N ILE A 354 12.10 16.37 17.49
CA ILE A 354 11.97 16.06 18.91
C ILE A 354 11.14 14.78 19.06
N GLY A 355 11.76 13.78 19.70
CA GLY A 355 11.07 12.56 20.12
C GLY A 355 10.30 12.75 21.43
N VAL A 356 8.98 12.74 21.35
CA VAL A 356 8.10 12.90 22.52
C VAL A 356 7.53 11.54 22.91
N THR A 357 7.90 11.07 24.10
CA THR A 357 7.27 9.89 24.71
C THR A 357 6.00 10.33 25.45
N ARG A 358 4.84 9.82 25.03
CA ARG A 358 3.54 10.12 25.64
C ARG A 358 3.00 8.87 26.34
N ARG A 359 2.42 9.06 27.53
CA ARG A 359 1.62 8.03 28.22
C ARG A 359 0.17 8.45 28.21
N ARG A 360 -0.70 7.63 27.64
CA ARG A 360 -2.14 7.94 27.49
C ARG A 360 -3.00 6.72 27.77
N ASN A 361 -4.20 6.95 28.29
CA ASN A 361 -5.24 5.93 28.33
C ASN A 361 -5.94 5.89 26.97
N CYS A 362 -5.82 4.77 26.28
CA CYS A 362 -6.48 4.50 25.00
C CYS A 362 -7.68 3.58 25.21
N SER A 363 -8.77 3.84 24.50
CA SER A 363 -9.96 2.99 24.43
C SER A 363 -10.57 3.06 23.03
N VAL A 364 -11.19 1.96 22.60
CA VAL A 364 -11.89 1.86 21.31
C VAL A 364 -13.29 1.32 21.54
N GLY A 365 -14.31 2.12 21.21
CA GLY A 365 -15.71 1.73 21.44
C GLY A 365 -15.98 1.41 22.92
N SER A 366 -16.47 0.19 23.18
CA SER A 366 -16.74 -0.30 24.54
C SER A 366 -15.57 -1.04 25.19
N ASP A 367 -14.39 -1.10 24.55
CA ASP A 367 -13.22 -1.81 25.07
C ASP A 367 -12.67 -1.13 26.34
N LYS A 368 -12.11 -1.92 27.25
CA LYS A 368 -11.58 -1.41 28.52
C LYS A 368 -10.36 -0.51 28.28
N PRO A 369 -10.31 0.71 28.85
CA PRO A 369 -9.19 1.60 28.66
C PRO A 369 -7.88 0.97 29.15
N LYS A 370 -6.81 1.10 28.37
CA LYS A 370 -5.45 0.64 28.72
C LYS A 370 -4.48 1.81 28.62
N MET A 371 -3.53 1.86 29.54
CA MET A 371 -2.43 2.80 29.46
C MET A 371 -1.42 2.33 28.40
N MET A 372 -1.12 3.20 27.44
CA MET A 372 -0.15 2.97 26.38
C MET A 372 0.96 4.00 26.45
N THR A 373 2.16 3.59 26.03
CA THR A 373 3.31 4.48 25.84
C THR A 373 3.60 4.57 24.35
N THR A 374 3.58 5.77 23.80
CA THR A 374 3.82 6.03 22.37
C THR A 374 5.00 6.96 22.20
N LEU A 375 5.78 6.75 21.16
CA LEU A 375 6.85 7.67 20.75
C LEU A 375 6.41 8.36 19.46
N ALA A 376 6.34 9.68 19.48
CA ALA A 376 6.08 10.49 18.30
C ALA A 376 7.27 11.39 18.02
N LEU A 377 7.72 11.44 16.77
CA LEU A 377 8.72 12.39 16.31
C LEU A 377 8.00 13.62 15.76
N HIS A 378 8.43 14.81 16.18
CA HIS A 378 7.86 16.08 15.75
C HIS A 378 8.97 16.93 15.14
N GLY A 379 8.78 17.40 13.90
CA GLY A 379 9.71 18.34 13.28
C GLY A 379 9.79 19.64 14.09
N VAL A 380 10.99 20.21 14.18
CA VAL A 380 11.25 21.49 14.83
C VAL A 380 11.36 22.56 13.75
N GLU A 381 10.61 23.65 13.92
CA GLU A 381 10.74 24.86 13.11
C GLU A 381 11.40 25.93 14.00
N GLY A 382 12.49 26.52 13.49
CA GLY A 382 13.28 27.56 14.15
C GLY A 382 12.84 28.97 13.77
#